data_AF-A0AAV0WZ55-F1
#
_entry.id   AF-A0AAV0WZ55-F1
#
_cell.length_a   1.000
_cell.length_b   1.000
_cell.length_c   1.000
_cell.angle_alpha   90.00
_cell.angle_beta   90.00
_cell.angle_gamma   90.00
#
_symmetry.space_group_name_H-M   'P 1'
#
loop_
_entity.id
_entity.type
_entity.pdbx_description
1 polymer ?
#
loop_
_entity_poly.entity_id
_entity_poly.type
_entity_poly.pdbx_seq_one_letter_code
_entity_poly.pdbx_strand_id
1 'polypeptide(L)'
;MFTFTGIVMEPGKKYSTVVENTFHLFMATLDLESVKKADDVHTVYVETDDNPRVILCHLSKASKLYQCRLDHIFLRGTNLKFVTSATANIHMTGYLDLNEDDELYSDSESESEEEGTEIEKPMQGKGTF
;
A
#
# COMPACT_ATOMS: atom_id res chain seq x y z
N MET A 1 9.26 -5.69 -5.06
CA MET A 1 8.70 -7.03 -5.36
C MET A 1 7.20 -6.97 -5.13
N PHE A 2 6.36 -7.60 -5.98
CA PHE A 2 4.91 -7.62 -5.75
C PHE A 2 4.47 -8.79 -4.87
N THR A 3 3.65 -8.51 -3.85
CA THR A 3 3.15 -9.52 -2.90
C THR A 3 1.63 -9.48 -2.83
N PHE A 4 0.96 -10.63 -2.96
CA PHE A 4 -0.50 -10.75 -2.84
C PHE A 4 -1.00 -10.24 -1.48
N THR A 5 -2.11 -9.49 -1.48
CA THR A 5 -2.80 -9.07 -0.25
C THR A 5 -4.31 -9.20 -0.38
N GLY A 6 -5.00 -9.25 0.75
CA GLY A 6 -6.46 -9.31 0.80
C GLY A 6 -7.03 -8.83 2.14
N ILE A 7 -8.24 -8.29 2.08
CA ILE A 7 -8.98 -7.75 3.22
C ILE A 7 -10.38 -8.37 3.22
N VAL A 8 -10.82 -8.91 4.35
CA VAL A 8 -12.23 -9.33 4.53
C VAL A 8 -12.97 -8.23 5.26
N MET A 9 -13.88 -7.56 4.56
CA MET A 9 -14.77 -6.56 5.15
C MET A 9 -16.00 -7.23 5.75
N GLU A 10 -16.06 -7.26 7.07
CA GLU A 10 -17.20 -7.79 7.83
C GLU A 10 -18.29 -6.71 8.04
N PRO A 11 -19.58 -7.10 8.08
CA PRO A 11 -20.69 -6.19 8.34
C PRO A 11 -20.51 -5.31 9.57
N GLY A 12 -20.71 -4.00 9.40
CA GLY A 12 -20.65 -3.01 10.49
C GLY A 12 -19.25 -2.63 10.97
N LYS A 13 -18.18 -3.30 10.51
CA LYS A 13 -16.80 -2.91 10.82
C LYS A 13 -16.31 -1.79 9.89
N LYS A 14 -15.32 -1.03 10.37
CA LYS A 14 -14.60 0.00 9.63
C LYS A 14 -13.12 -0.32 9.72
N TYR A 15 -12.43 -0.33 8.60
CA TYR A 15 -11.01 -0.67 8.51
C TYR A 15 -10.29 0.62 8.17
N SER A 16 -9.42 1.10 9.06
CA SER A 16 -8.72 2.38 8.92
C SER A 16 -7.23 2.14 9.14
N THR A 17 -6.39 2.63 8.25
CA THR A 17 -4.94 2.50 8.33
C THR A 17 -4.26 3.67 7.61
N VAL A 18 -3.00 3.94 7.95
CA VAL A 18 -2.10 4.61 7.01
C VAL A 18 -1.56 3.52 6.07
N VAL A 19 -1.42 3.83 4.78
CA VAL A 19 -0.85 2.88 3.81
C VAL A 19 0.67 2.81 3.98
N GLU A 20 1.19 1.64 4.39
CA GLU A 20 2.62 1.46 4.68
C GLU A 20 3.48 1.28 3.42
N ASN A 21 2.93 0.59 2.41
CA ASN A 21 3.49 0.38 1.07
C ASN A 21 2.38 0.65 0.05
N THR A 22 2.68 1.22 -1.13
CA THR A 22 1.68 1.37 -2.19
C THR A 22 1.04 0.02 -2.52
N PHE A 23 -0.29 0.01 -2.63
CA PHE A 23 -1.02 -1.21 -2.97
C PHE A 23 -2.09 -0.97 -4.03
N HIS A 24 -2.25 -2.00 -4.86
CA HIS A 24 -3.22 -2.05 -5.94
C HIS A 24 -4.39 -2.93 -5.52
N LEU A 25 -5.59 -2.37 -5.52
CA LEU A 25 -6.84 -3.08 -5.27
C LEU A 25 -7.55 -3.35 -6.59
N PHE A 26 -7.69 -4.64 -6.95
CA PHE A 26 -8.19 -5.05 -8.28
C PHE A 26 -9.52 -5.82 -8.26
N MET A 27 -9.99 -6.28 -7.09
CA MET A 27 -11.21 -7.09 -7.00
C MET A 27 -11.93 -6.88 -5.66
N ALA A 28 -13.25 -6.78 -5.72
CA ALA A 28 -14.14 -7.00 -4.58
C ALA A 28 -15.14 -8.11 -4.90
N THR A 29 -15.28 -9.09 -4.00
CA THR A 29 -16.10 -10.30 -4.18
C THR A 29 -16.98 -10.54 -2.97
N LEU A 30 -18.26 -10.83 -3.21
CA LEU A 30 -19.27 -11.12 -2.20
C LEU A 30 -19.16 -12.58 -1.75
N ASP A 31 -18.99 -12.79 -0.45
CA ASP A 31 -19.12 -14.12 0.16
C ASP A 31 -20.59 -14.54 0.17
N LEU A 32 -20.96 -15.41 -0.78
CA LEU A 32 -22.33 -15.86 -0.99
C LEU A 32 -22.89 -16.74 0.13
N GLU A 33 -22.05 -17.27 1.01
CA GLU A 33 -22.43 -18.07 2.19
C GLU A 33 -22.81 -17.16 3.36
N SER A 34 -22.13 -16.01 3.51
CA SER A 34 -22.50 -14.98 4.50
C SER A 34 -23.76 -14.16 4.17
N VAL A 35 -24.28 -14.25 2.93
CA VAL A 35 -25.47 -13.50 2.49
C VAL A 35 -26.75 -14.00 3.15
N LYS A 36 -27.28 -13.21 4.08
CA LYS A 36 -28.51 -13.51 4.85
C LYS A 36 -29.81 -13.28 4.07
N LYS A 37 -29.81 -12.35 3.11
CA LYS A 37 -30.96 -12.02 2.26
C LYS A 37 -30.49 -11.82 0.82
N ALA A 38 -31.21 -12.39 -0.16
CA ALA A 38 -30.76 -12.37 -1.54
C ALA A 38 -30.90 -10.99 -2.21
N ASP A 39 -31.87 -10.19 -1.75
CA ASP A 39 -32.23 -8.85 -2.24
C ASP A 39 -31.36 -7.72 -1.66
N ASP A 40 -30.51 -8.00 -0.67
CA ASP A 40 -29.57 -7.01 -0.13
C ASP A 40 -28.61 -6.49 -1.22
N VAL A 41 -28.30 -5.19 -1.16
CA VAL A 41 -27.28 -4.52 -1.97
C VAL A 41 -26.13 -4.11 -1.06
N HIS A 42 -24.99 -4.74 -1.29
CA HIS A 42 -23.78 -4.57 -0.48
C HIS A 42 -22.91 -3.50 -1.14
N THR A 43 -22.70 -2.35 -0.47
CA THR A 43 -21.92 -1.23 -1.04
C THR A 43 -20.60 -1.06 -0.30
N VAL A 44 -19.50 -1.04 -1.05
CA VAL A 44 -18.17 -0.69 -0.54
C VAL A 44 -17.92 0.78 -0.78
N TYR A 45 -17.43 1.46 0.25
CA TYR A 45 -16.98 2.84 0.21
C TYR A 45 -15.51 2.92 0.58
N VAL A 46 -14.82 3.91 0.03
CA VAL A 46 -13.51 4.36 0.46
C VAL A 46 -13.60 5.80 0.97
N GLU A 47 -12.83 6.09 2.01
CA GLU A 47 -12.62 7.43 2.55
C GLU A 47 -11.11 7.68 2.60
N THR A 48 -10.64 8.80 2.06
CA THR A 48 -9.27 9.33 2.19
C THR A 48 -9.33 10.81 2.58
N ASP A 49 -8.17 11.42 2.90
CA ASP A 49 -8.10 12.84 3.28
C ASP A 49 -8.72 13.77 2.20
N ASP A 50 -8.43 13.50 0.93
CA ASP A 50 -8.99 14.26 -0.21
C ASP A 50 -10.42 13.86 -0.58
N ASN A 51 -10.85 12.63 -0.23
CA ASN A 51 -12.08 12.01 -0.70
C ASN A 51 -12.89 11.48 0.49
N PRO A 52 -13.73 12.31 1.15
CA PRO A 52 -14.31 11.97 2.45
C PRO A 52 -15.27 10.78 2.42
N ARG A 53 -15.88 10.45 1.26
CA ARG A 53 -16.63 9.20 1.03
C ARG A 53 -16.96 8.97 -0.45
N VAL A 54 -16.35 7.97 -1.07
CA VAL A 54 -16.58 7.58 -2.48
C VAL A 54 -17.06 6.12 -2.53
N ILE A 55 -18.02 5.81 -3.40
CA ILE A 55 -18.47 4.42 -3.65
C ILE A 55 -17.45 3.76 -4.58
N LEU A 56 -16.91 2.60 -4.16
CA LEU A 56 -16.06 1.76 -5.03
C LEU A 56 -16.92 0.83 -5.89
N CYS A 57 -17.87 0.12 -5.27
CA CYS A 57 -18.74 -0.81 -5.98
C CYS A 57 -20.02 -1.14 -5.20
N HIS A 58 -20.97 -1.73 -5.92
CA HIS A 58 -22.11 -2.45 -5.37
C HIS A 58 -22.01 -3.93 -5.77
N LEU A 59 -22.37 -4.83 -4.86
CA LEU A 59 -22.48 -6.27 -5.07
C LEU A 59 -23.88 -6.74 -4.62
N SER A 60 -24.47 -7.71 -5.30
CA SER A 60 -25.82 -8.19 -4.98
C SER A 60 -26.06 -9.60 -5.51
N LYS A 61 -26.63 -10.46 -4.66
CA LYS A 61 -26.97 -11.85 -5.01
C LYS A 61 -28.16 -11.91 -5.98
N ALA A 62 -29.20 -11.11 -5.75
CA ALA A 62 -30.38 -11.01 -6.64
C ALA A 62 -30.01 -10.54 -8.05
N SER A 63 -29.12 -9.55 -8.17
CA SER A 63 -28.65 -9.04 -9.47
C SER A 63 -27.58 -9.91 -10.13
N LYS A 64 -27.19 -11.03 -9.50
CA LYS A 64 -26.08 -11.91 -9.90
C LYS A 64 -24.71 -11.20 -10.03
N LEU A 65 -24.56 -10.06 -9.36
CA LEU A 65 -23.34 -9.26 -9.34
C LEU A 65 -22.51 -9.66 -8.11
N TYR A 66 -21.84 -10.81 -8.21
CA TYR A 66 -21.09 -11.41 -7.10
C TYR A 66 -19.68 -10.83 -6.95
N GLN A 67 -19.13 -10.21 -7.98
CA GLN A 67 -17.79 -9.63 -7.96
C GLN A 67 -17.73 -8.39 -8.87
N CYS A 68 -16.87 -7.43 -8.52
CA CYS A 68 -16.64 -6.19 -9.26
C CYS A 68 -15.13 -5.96 -9.40
N ARG A 69 -14.65 -5.87 -10.65
CA ARG A 69 -13.25 -5.53 -10.94
C ARG A 69 -13.00 -4.06 -10.63
N LEU A 70 -11.95 -3.82 -9.89
CA LEU A 70 -11.46 -2.51 -9.50
C LEU A 70 -10.11 -2.25 -10.20
N ASP A 71 -9.68 -0.99 -10.18
CA ASP A 71 -8.35 -0.59 -10.65
C ASP A 71 -7.92 0.66 -9.87
N HIS A 72 -7.67 0.47 -8.56
CA HIS A 72 -7.31 1.55 -7.65
C HIS A 72 -5.93 1.33 -7.06
N ILE A 73 -5.13 2.39 -7.07
CA ILE A 73 -3.80 2.46 -6.49
C ILE A 73 -3.88 3.39 -5.29
N PHE A 74 -3.50 2.91 -4.12
CA PHE A 74 -3.40 3.71 -2.91
C PHE A 74 -1.93 3.87 -2.55
N LEU A 75 -1.45 5.11 -2.57
CA LEU A 75 -0.04 5.41 -2.37
C LEU A 75 0.36 5.31 -0.90
N ARG A 76 1.63 4.99 -0.64
CA ARG A 76 2.26 5.12 0.67
C ARG A 76 1.91 6.44 1.36
N GLY A 77 1.62 6.38 2.65
CA GLY A 77 1.25 7.54 3.48
C GLY A 77 -0.21 7.98 3.38
N THR A 78 -1.02 7.43 2.46
CA THR A 78 -2.45 7.74 2.38
C THR A 78 -3.16 7.32 3.68
N ASN A 79 -3.87 8.24 4.34
CA ASN A 79 -4.86 7.88 5.35
C ASN A 79 -6.04 7.23 4.64
N LEU A 80 -6.18 5.91 4.78
CA LEU A 80 -7.14 5.12 4.04
C LEU A 80 -8.14 4.46 4.99
N LYS A 81 -9.42 4.53 4.62
CA LYS A 81 -10.47 3.87 5.36
C LYS A 81 -11.51 3.23 4.46
N PHE A 82 -11.66 1.91 4.61
CA PHE A 82 -12.72 1.15 3.96
C PHE A 82 -13.94 1.06 4.89
N VAL A 83 -15.10 1.40 4.32
CA VAL A 83 -16.41 1.35 5.00
C VAL A 83 -17.36 0.54 4.13
N THR A 84 -18.23 -0.26 4.74
CA THR A 84 -19.23 -1.03 4.00
C THR A 84 -20.63 -0.82 4.58
N SER A 85 -21.65 -0.81 3.73
CA SER A 85 -23.05 -0.96 4.13
C SER A 85 -23.56 -2.40 3.95
N ALA A 86 -22.66 -3.36 3.76
CA ALA A 86 -23.01 -4.77 3.57
C ALA A 86 -23.51 -5.43 4.85
N THR A 87 -24.49 -6.32 4.66
CA THR A 87 -25.00 -7.31 5.63
C THR A 87 -24.30 -8.67 5.53
N ALA A 88 -23.34 -8.80 4.60
CA ALA A 88 -22.55 -9.97 4.24
C ALA A 88 -21.05 -9.59 4.16
N ASN A 89 -20.15 -10.57 4.20
CA ASN A 89 -18.71 -10.33 4.05
C ASN A 89 -18.36 -9.98 2.60
N ILE A 90 -17.39 -9.08 2.42
CA ILE A 90 -16.80 -8.77 1.13
C ILE A 90 -15.31 -9.03 1.20
N HIS A 91 -14.82 -9.92 0.32
CA HIS A 91 -13.41 -10.21 0.14
C HIS A 91 -12.86 -9.26 -0.90
N MET A 92 -11.94 -8.39 -0.49
CA MET A 92 -11.18 -7.51 -1.37
C MET A 92 -9.79 -8.09 -1.58
N THR A 93 -9.29 -8.12 -2.82
CA THR A 93 -7.94 -8.63 -3.13
C THR A 93 -7.14 -7.69 -4.01
N GLY A 94 -5.82 -7.74 -3.79
CA GLY A 94 -4.86 -6.79 -4.30
C GLY A 94 -3.44 -7.34 -4.30
N TYR A 95 -2.48 -6.44 -4.55
CA TYR A 95 -1.07 -6.68 -4.28
C TYR A 95 -0.40 -5.43 -3.72
N LEU A 96 0.62 -5.62 -2.88
CA LEU A 96 1.52 -4.59 -2.39
C LEU A 96 2.73 -4.48 -3.34
N ASP A 97 3.22 -3.27 -3.59
CA ASP A 97 4.55 -3.05 -4.15
C ASP A 97 5.55 -2.83 -3.01
N LEU A 98 6.47 -3.77 -2.85
CA LEU A 98 7.53 -3.71 -1.84
C LEU A 98 8.82 -3.05 -2.34
N ASN A 99 8.92 -2.64 -3.62
CA ASN A 99 10.12 -1.96 -4.12
C ASN A 99 10.28 -0.53 -3.54
N GLU A 100 9.19 0.12 -3.14
CA GLU A 100 9.21 1.50 -2.62
C GLU A 100 9.98 1.66 -1.30
N ASP A 101 10.28 0.57 -0.59
CA ASP A 101 11.13 0.60 0.60
C ASP A 101 12.63 0.54 0.28
N ASP A 102 13.02 -0.03 -0.85
CA ASP A 102 14.43 -0.23 -1.20
C ASP A 102 15.10 1.08 -1.68
N GLU A 103 14.35 1.98 -2.33
CA GLU A 103 14.92 3.24 -2.85
C GLU A 103 15.34 4.25 -1.76
N LEU A 104 14.81 4.13 -0.53
CA LEU A 104 15.15 5.03 0.58
C LEU A 104 16.50 4.71 1.26
N TYR A 105 17.15 3.60 0.89
CA TYR A 105 18.45 3.18 1.44
C TYR A 105 19.60 3.24 0.43
N SER A 106 19.37 3.75 -0.79
CA SER A 106 20.33 3.70 -1.90
C SER A 106 21.30 4.91 -2.00
N ASP A 107 21.19 5.92 -1.13
CA ASP A 107 21.99 7.16 -1.21
C ASP A 107 23.05 7.23 -0.08
N SER A 108 23.97 6.26 -0.03
CA SER A 108 25.08 6.25 0.94
C SER A 108 26.40 5.68 0.40
N GLU A 109 26.56 5.63 -0.92
CA GLU A 109 27.84 5.39 -1.58
C GLU A 109 28.43 6.74 -2.03
N SER A 110 29.04 7.47 -1.08
CA SER A 110 29.83 8.66 -1.40
C SER A 110 31.18 8.24 -1.98
N GLU A 111 31.28 8.22 -3.31
CA GLU A 111 32.52 7.92 -4.04
C GLU A 111 33.70 8.74 -3.49
N SER A 112 34.72 8.02 -3.03
CA SER A 112 35.92 8.60 -2.42
C SER A 112 37.16 8.18 -3.20
N GLU A 113 37.24 8.61 -4.46
CA GLU A 113 38.43 8.44 -5.31
C GLU A 113 38.96 9.80 -5.79
N GLU A 114 40.14 10.18 -5.31
CA GLU A 114 41.19 10.69 -6.19
C GLU A 114 42.58 10.44 -5.57
N GLU A 115 43.52 9.97 -6.39
CA GLU A 115 44.86 9.52 -5.97
C GLU A 115 45.85 10.68 -5.74
N GLY A 116 46.98 10.39 -5.08
CA GLY A 116 47.94 11.39 -4.62
C GLY A 116 49.13 11.70 -5.55
N THR A 117 49.94 12.69 -5.16
CA THR A 117 51.27 12.97 -5.71
C THR A 117 52.26 13.40 -4.60
N GLU A 118 53.51 12.96 -4.70
CA GLU A 118 54.65 13.20 -3.79
C GLU A 118 55.92 13.28 -4.67
N ILE A 119 57.04 13.90 -4.29
CA ILE A 119 57.50 14.46 -3.01
C ILE A 119 58.35 15.71 -3.31
N GLU A 120 58.71 16.52 -2.31
CA GLU A 120 60.12 16.86 -2.06
C GLU A 120 60.36 17.64 -0.74
N LYS A 121 61.43 17.27 -0.01
CA LYS A 121 62.01 18.02 1.13
C LYS A 121 63.47 18.35 0.79
N PRO A 122 64.03 19.43 1.38
CA PRO A 122 65.16 19.16 2.28
C PRO A 122 65.28 20.04 3.55
N MET A 123 65.58 19.35 4.67
CA MET A 123 66.47 19.69 5.82
C MET A 123 66.64 21.13 6.37
N GLN A 124 66.39 21.28 7.68
CA GLN A 124 67.36 21.59 8.79
C GLN A 124 66.56 21.97 10.08
N GLY A 125 66.88 21.58 11.32
CA GLY A 125 67.86 20.63 11.86
C GLY A 125 67.93 20.66 13.41
N LYS A 126 68.73 19.74 14.01
CA LYS A 126 69.19 19.64 15.43
C LYS A 126 68.21 19.14 16.52
N GLY A 127 68.64 18.10 17.28
CA GLY A 127 68.01 17.67 18.53
C GLY A 127 68.31 16.23 18.99
N THR A 128 69.58 15.87 19.25
CA THR A 128 69.98 14.66 20.02
C THR A 128 69.96 14.95 21.53
N PHE A 129 69.81 14.01 22.47
CA PHE A 129 69.96 12.53 22.44
C PHE A 129 68.68 11.83 22.94
#